data_AF-X1SL85-F1
#
_entry.id   AF-X1SL85-F1
#
_cell.length_a   1.000
_cell.length_b   1.000
_cell.length_c   1.000
_cell.angle_alpha   90.00
_cell.angle_beta   90.00
_cell.angle_gamma   90.00
#
_symmetry.space_group_name_H-M   'P 1'
#
loop_
_entity.id
_entity.type
_entity.pdbx_description
1 polymer ?
#
loop_
_entity_poly.entity_id
_entity_poly.type
_entity_poly.pdbx_seq_one_letter_code
_entity_poly.pdbx_strand_id
1 'polypeptide(L)'
;THQWLFYHALRKDEGSNLSKEKAKKLAEPFWAYGTGGEDQVSIGHAINAARQGFDGIIHLMPFSCMPETAALPVFEKISELYSIPFLNFSLDEYSSPTGFYTRIEAFLDCLMLRRKKNFNKFKGAQNEVHPSLFLGEG
;
A
#
# COMPACT_ATOMS: atom_id res chain seq x y z
N THR A 1 -28.50 -10.95 -18.50
CA THR A 1 -27.76 -9.96 -19.29
C THR A 1 -26.62 -9.44 -18.43
N HIS A 2 -25.40 -9.94 -18.67
CA HIS A 2 -24.26 -9.82 -17.76
C HIS A 2 -23.70 -8.39 -17.70
N GLN A 3 -24.20 -7.62 -16.73
CA GLN A 3 -23.76 -6.27 -16.39
C GLN A 3 -22.53 -6.28 -15.47
N TRP A 4 -21.61 -7.24 -15.69
CA TRP A 4 -20.41 -7.45 -14.88
C TRP A 4 -19.10 -7.23 -15.64
N LEU A 5 -19.17 -6.97 -16.94
CA LEU A 5 -18.00 -6.66 -17.77
C LEU A 5 -17.47 -5.21 -17.60
N PHE A 6 -18.10 -4.41 -16.73
CA PHE A 6 -17.65 -3.06 -16.40
C PHE A 6 -16.77 -2.98 -15.14
N TYR A 7 -16.38 -4.10 -14.54
CA TYR A 7 -15.15 -4.15 -13.72
C TYR A 7 -13.93 -4.11 -14.67
N HIS A 8 -13.81 -3.01 -15.42
CA HIS A 8 -12.55 -2.65 -16.01
C HIS A 8 -11.53 -2.69 -14.90
N ALA A 9 -10.54 -3.57 -15.10
CA ALA A 9 -9.30 -3.68 -14.37
C ALA A 9 -9.03 -2.40 -13.56
N LEU A 10 -9.06 -2.54 -12.22
CA LEU A 10 -8.75 -1.52 -11.22
C LEU A 10 -7.30 -1.02 -11.36
N ARG A 11 -6.98 -0.41 -12.50
CA ARG A 11 -6.05 0.69 -12.62
C ARG A 11 -6.88 1.94 -12.44
N LYS A 12 -7.12 2.33 -11.19
CA LYS A 12 -7.43 3.73 -10.89
C LYS A 12 -6.12 4.50 -10.95
N ASP A 13 -5.55 4.57 -12.14
CA ASP A 13 -4.33 5.31 -12.43
C ASP A 13 -4.62 6.75 -12.85
N GLU A 14 -5.76 7.30 -12.44
CA GLU A 14 -6.07 8.71 -12.71
C GLU A 14 -5.13 9.67 -11.95
N GLY A 15 -4.24 9.16 -11.08
CA GLY A 15 -3.29 9.95 -10.30
C GLY A 15 -1.80 9.60 -10.44
N SER A 16 -1.40 8.44 -10.98
CA SER A 16 0.01 8.05 -11.04
C SER A 16 0.52 7.95 -12.48
N ASN A 17 1.04 9.05 -13.04
CA ASN A 17 1.76 9.03 -14.32
C ASN A 17 3.12 8.27 -14.26
N LEU A 18 3.16 7.10 -13.60
CA LEU A 18 4.33 6.25 -13.39
C LEU A 18 4.40 5.20 -14.49
N SER A 19 5.21 5.48 -15.51
CA SER A 19 5.59 4.52 -16.54
C SER A 19 6.26 3.27 -15.95
N LYS A 20 6.13 2.11 -16.61
CA LYS A 20 6.80 0.85 -16.21
C LYS A 20 8.31 1.02 -15.97
N GLU A 21 9.02 1.80 -16.79
CA GLU A 21 10.46 2.04 -16.62
C GLU A 21 10.79 2.78 -15.32
N LYS A 22 10.01 3.83 -14.99
CA LYS A 22 10.15 4.55 -13.73
C LYS A 22 9.84 3.64 -12.53
N ALA A 23 8.82 2.79 -12.62
CA ALA A 23 8.51 1.82 -11.57
C ALA A 23 9.71 0.87 -11.34
N LYS A 24 10.30 0.31 -12.41
CA LYS A 24 11.49 -0.53 -12.30
C LYS A 24 12.68 0.19 -11.66
N LYS A 25 12.94 1.44 -12.04
CA LYS A 25 13.98 2.28 -11.41
C LYS A 25 13.73 2.52 -9.93
N LEU A 26 12.48 2.66 -9.50
CA LEU A 26 12.15 2.78 -8.08
C LEU A 26 12.39 1.48 -7.31
N ALA A 27 12.19 0.32 -7.96
CA ALA A 27 12.41 -0.99 -7.37
C ALA A 27 13.88 -1.42 -7.31
N GLU A 28 14.73 -0.89 -8.20
CA GLU A 28 16.14 -1.27 -8.35
C GLU A 28 16.95 -1.33 -7.02
N PRO A 29 16.82 -0.37 -6.08
CA PRO A 29 17.54 -0.42 -4.80
C PRO A 29 17.12 -1.58 -3.88
N PHE A 30 15.93 -2.13 -4.11
CA PHE A 30 15.35 -3.21 -3.32
C PHE A 30 15.34 -4.55 -4.06
N TRP A 31 15.36 -4.53 -5.39
CA TRP A 31 15.20 -5.69 -6.26
C TRP A 31 15.89 -5.48 -7.63
N ALA A 32 17.22 -5.40 -7.62
CA ALA A 32 18.04 -4.98 -8.75
C ALA A 32 17.87 -5.84 -10.02
N TYR A 33 17.91 -7.16 -9.89
CA TYR A 33 17.92 -8.05 -11.05
C TYR A 33 16.53 -8.49 -11.50
N GLY A 34 15.51 -8.42 -10.65
CA GLY A 34 14.21 -9.01 -10.95
C GLY A 34 14.31 -10.54 -11.04
N THR A 35 13.21 -11.23 -10.82
CA THR A 35 13.09 -12.67 -11.13
C THR A 35 12.44 -12.91 -12.49
N GLY A 36 12.12 -11.83 -13.21
CA GLY A 36 11.37 -11.83 -14.46
C GLY A 36 9.88 -11.61 -14.21
N GLY A 37 9.12 -11.15 -15.21
CA GLY A 37 7.70 -10.85 -15.06
C GLY A 37 7.43 -9.39 -14.66
N GLU A 38 6.47 -9.18 -13.74
CA GLU A 38 6.01 -7.85 -13.30
C GLU A 38 6.46 -7.46 -11.88
N ASP A 39 7.23 -8.30 -11.20
CA ASP A 39 7.70 -8.11 -9.81
C ASP A 39 8.35 -6.74 -9.55
N GLN A 40 9.30 -6.32 -10.39
CA GLN A 40 9.95 -5.00 -10.29
C GLN A 40 8.95 -3.85 -10.50
N VAL A 41 7.97 -4.05 -11.37
CA VAL A 41 6.95 -3.02 -11.65
C VAL A 41 6.02 -2.91 -10.44
N SER A 42 5.56 -4.04 -9.91
CA SER A 42 4.71 -4.15 -8.71
C SER A 42 5.38 -3.49 -7.50
N ILE A 43 6.65 -3.80 -7.24
CA ILE A 43 7.46 -3.18 -6.18
C ILE A 43 7.56 -1.66 -6.39
N GLY A 44 7.85 -1.22 -7.61
CA GLY A 44 7.96 0.20 -7.95
C GLY A 44 6.67 0.98 -7.69
N HIS A 45 5.53 0.40 -8.05
CA HIS A 45 4.21 0.98 -7.75
C HIS A 45 3.93 1.01 -6.25
N ALA A 46 4.29 -0.03 -5.49
CA ALA A 46 4.15 -0.04 -4.04
C ALA A 46 4.97 1.08 -3.37
N ILE A 47 6.22 1.28 -3.78
CA ILE A 47 7.08 2.36 -3.29
C ILE A 47 6.47 3.73 -3.65
N ASN A 48 6.02 3.89 -4.89
CA ASN A 48 5.40 5.14 -5.33
C ASN A 48 4.12 5.46 -4.55
N ALA A 49 3.23 4.48 -4.34
CA ALA A 49 2.02 4.65 -3.53
C ALA A 49 2.36 5.05 -2.08
N ALA A 50 3.36 4.39 -1.49
CA ALA A 50 3.83 4.74 -0.15
C ALA A 50 4.33 6.19 -0.07
N ARG A 51 5.08 6.66 -1.07
CA ARG A 51 5.57 8.04 -1.17
C ARG A 51 4.46 9.07 -1.41
N GLN A 52 3.37 8.67 -2.05
CA GLN A 52 2.20 9.52 -2.28
C GLN A 52 1.27 9.60 -1.05
N GLY A 53 1.60 8.92 0.05
CA GLY A 53 0.84 8.98 1.29
C GLY A 53 -0.44 8.14 1.27
N PHE A 54 -0.45 7.04 0.52
CA PHE A 54 -1.57 6.09 0.55
C PHE A 54 -1.69 5.46 1.94
N ASP A 55 -2.93 5.18 2.36
CA ASP A 55 -3.22 4.63 3.68
C ASP A 55 -2.82 3.15 3.81
N GLY A 56 -2.71 2.41 2.70
CA GLY A 56 -2.33 0.99 2.68
C GLY A 56 -2.17 0.45 1.25
N ILE A 57 -1.59 -0.74 1.13
CA ILE A 57 -1.35 -1.45 -0.14
C ILE A 57 -2.00 -2.83 -0.09
N ILE A 58 -2.77 -3.17 -1.13
CA ILE A 58 -3.28 -4.53 -1.34
C ILE A 58 -2.60 -5.09 -2.60
N HIS A 59 -1.88 -6.18 -2.44
CA HIS A 59 -1.23 -6.91 -3.53
C HIS A 59 -2.04 -8.16 -3.87
N LEU A 60 -2.34 -8.31 -5.16
CA LEU A 60 -3.09 -9.43 -5.71
C LEU A 60 -2.19 -10.17 -6.69
N MET A 61 -2.01 -11.46 -6.50
CA MET A 61 -1.18 -12.30 -7.36
C MET A 61 -1.87 -13.65 -7.64
N PRO A 62 -1.70 -14.24 -8.83
CA PRO A 62 -2.18 -15.59 -9.07
C PRO A 62 -1.36 -16.60 -8.24
N PHE A 63 -2.02 -17.66 -7.78
CA PHE A 63 -1.35 -18.80 -7.18
C PHE A 63 -0.37 -19.38 -8.20
N SER A 64 0.84 -19.72 -7.76
CA SER A 64 2.02 -20.10 -8.58
C SER A 64 2.81 -18.98 -9.27
N CYS A 65 2.53 -17.70 -9.03
CA CYS A 65 3.41 -16.62 -9.53
C CYS A 65 4.73 -16.56 -8.74
N MET A 66 5.68 -17.41 -9.12
CA MET A 66 7.01 -17.49 -8.49
C MET A 66 7.71 -16.11 -8.38
N PRO A 67 7.68 -15.23 -9.40
CA PRO A 67 8.32 -13.92 -9.27
C PRO A 67 7.74 -13.04 -8.16
N GLU A 68 6.42 -12.99 -8.06
CA GLU A 68 5.75 -12.18 -7.03
C GLU A 68 5.90 -12.84 -5.65
N THR A 69 5.92 -14.18 -5.57
CA THR A 69 6.21 -14.88 -4.30
C THR A 69 7.62 -14.58 -3.82
N ALA A 70 8.61 -14.58 -4.72
CA ALA A 70 9.99 -14.23 -4.38
C ALA A 70 10.14 -12.75 -3.95
N ALA A 71 9.26 -11.88 -4.44
CA ALA A 71 9.22 -10.45 -4.11
C ALA A 71 8.50 -10.13 -2.78
N LEU A 72 7.74 -11.06 -2.17
CA LEU A 72 6.99 -10.81 -0.92
C LEU A 72 7.85 -10.23 0.23
N PRO A 73 9.07 -10.75 0.51
CA PRO A 73 9.93 -10.17 1.55
C PRO A 73 10.30 -8.71 1.27
N VAL A 74 10.36 -8.31 -0.01
CA VAL A 74 10.64 -6.93 -0.40
C VAL A 74 9.43 -6.04 -0.11
N PHE A 75 8.22 -6.52 -0.38
CA PHE A 75 7.00 -5.79 -0.02
C PHE A 75 6.87 -5.59 1.49
N GLU A 76 7.20 -6.61 2.30
CA GLU A 76 7.24 -6.50 3.76
C GLU A 76 8.25 -5.44 4.22
N LYS A 77 9.46 -5.47 3.66
CA LYS A 77 10.49 -4.46 3.93
C LYS A 77 10.03 -3.04 3.55
N ILE A 78 9.33 -2.88 2.43
CA ILE A 78 8.75 -1.58 2.01
C ILE A 78 7.66 -1.13 2.98
N SER A 79 6.78 -2.05 3.39
CA SER A 79 5.73 -1.80 4.38
C SER A 79 6.32 -1.25 5.68
N GLU A 80 7.41 -1.84 6.16
CA GLU A 80 8.11 -1.37 7.36
C GLU A 80 8.78 0.00 7.14
N LEU A 81 9.60 0.12 6.09
CA LEU A 81 10.38 1.33 5.81
C LEU A 81 9.52 2.57 5.61
N TYR A 82 8.41 2.42 4.88
CA TYR A 82 7.49 3.54 4.63
C TYR A 82 6.33 3.55 5.62
N SER A 83 6.32 2.64 6.60
CA SER A 83 5.25 2.50 7.59
C SER A 83 3.86 2.44 6.93
N ILE A 84 3.73 1.75 5.80
CA ILE A 84 2.48 1.60 5.05
C ILE A 84 1.97 0.16 5.21
N PRO A 85 0.77 -0.05 5.77
CA PRO A 85 0.21 -1.40 5.90
C PRO A 85 0.09 -2.11 4.55
N PHE A 86 0.44 -3.40 4.53
CA PHE A 86 0.44 -4.23 3.33
C PHE A 86 -0.39 -5.50 3.54
N LEU A 87 -1.19 -5.86 2.53
CA LEU A 87 -2.00 -7.07 2.50
C LEU A 87 -1.79 -7.82 1.19
N ASN A 88 -1.36 -9.08 1.26
CA ASN A 88 -1.23 -9.95 0.10
C ASN A 88 -2.42 -10.93 -0.03
N PHE A 89 -2.85 -11.17 -1.26
CA PHE A 89 -3.74 -12.27 -1.65
C PHE A 89 -3.16 -13.05 -2.81
N SER A 90 -2.97 -14.36 -2.59
CA SER A 90 -2.79 -15.33 -3.66
C SER A 90 -4.16 -15.83 -4.11
N LEU A 91 -4.47 -15.68 -5.40
CA LEU A 91 -5.73 -16.08 -6.00
C LEU A 91 -5.61 -17.49 -6.61
N ASP A 92 -6.39 -18.43 -6.09
CA ASP A 92 -6.57 -19.79 -6.60
C ASP A 92 -8.06 -20.11 -6.78
N GLU A 93 -8.41 -21.11 -7.60
CA GLU A 93 -9.78 -21.56 -7.88
C GLU A 93 -10.53 -21.98 -6.60
N TYR A 94 -9.81 -22.48 -5.59
CA TYR A 94 -10.35 -22.87 -4.28
C TYR A 94 -10.39 -21.73 -3.24
N SER A 95 -10.05 -20.49 -3.63
CA SER A 95 -10.05 -19.37 -2.70
C SER A 95 -11.47 -19.08 -2.22
N SER A 96 -11.74 -19.33 -0.94
CA SER A 96 -13.05 -19.05 -0.35
C SER A 96 -13.35 -17.55 -0.48
N PRO A 97 -14.42 -17.14 -1.17
CA PRO A 97 -14.77 -15.74 -1.34
C PRO A 97 -15.02 -15.06 0.01
N THR A 98 -15.61 -15.79 0.97
CA THR A 98 -15.86 -15.28 2.33
C THR A 98 -14.56 -14.90 3.03
N GLY A 99 -13.53 -15.75 2.98
CA GLY A 99 -12.23 -15.45 3.59
C GLY A 99 -11.55 -14.24 2.96
N PHE A 100 -11.74 -14.02 1.66
CA PHE A 100 -11.24 -12.84 0.96
C PHE A 100 -11.91 -11.55 1.46
N TYR A 101 -13.24 -11.51 1.50
CA TYR A 101 -13.99 -10.34 1.98
C TYR A 101 -13.66 -9.99 3.43
N THR A 102 -13.69 -10.97 4.34
CA THR A 102 -13.41 -10.72 5.76
C THR A 102 -12.00 -10.16 6.00
N ARG A 103 -10.99 -10.62 5.24
CA ARG A 103 -9.62 -10.08 5.34
C ARG A 103 -9.52 -8.64 4.84
N ILE A 104 -10.23 -8.30 3.76
CA ILE A 104 -10.29 -6.91 3.27
C ILE A 104 -10.99 -6.02 4.28
N GLU A 105 -12.15 -6.43 4.80
CA GLU A 105 -12.90 -5.67 5.82
C GLU A 105 -12.03 -5.42 7.05
N ALA A 106 -11.40 -6.47 7.60
CA ALA A 106 -10.51 -6.34 8.74
C ALA A 106 -9.29 -5.44 8.45
N PHE A 107 -8.76 -5.47 7.22
CA PHE A 107 -7.67 -4.59 6.82
C PHE A 107 -8.11 -3.13 6.74
N LEU A 108 -9.28 -2.84 6.14
CA LEU A 108 -9.85 -1.50 6.11
C LEU A 108 -10.13 -0.96 7.52
N ASP A 109 -10.64 -1.79 8.42
CA ASP A 109 -10.84 -1.42 9.82
C ASP A 109 -9.51 -1.03 10.49
N CYS A 110 -8.45 -1.80 10.26
CA CYS A 110 -7.11 -1.48 10.74
C CYS A 110 -6.61 -0.12 10.20
N LEU A 111 -6.83 0.17 8.92
CA LEU A 111 -6.45 1.46 8.30
C LEU A 111 -7.22 2.63 8.94
N MET A 112 -8.52 2.47 9.15
CA MET A 112 -9.37 3.49 9.76
C MET A 112 -8.96 3.77 11.21
N LEU A 113 -8.60 2.74 11.97
CA LEU A 113 -8.07 2.90 13.34
C LEU A 113 -6.73 3.64 13.33
N ARG A 114 -5.82 3.30 12.42
CA ARG A 114 -4.53 3.98 12.25
C ARG A 114 -4.72 5.46 11.94
N ARG A 115 -5.64 5.79 11.02
CA ARG A 115 -5.98 7.16 10.65
C ARG A 115 -6.56 7.95 11.83
N LYS A 116 -7.48 7.36 12.59
CA LYS A 116 -8.05 7.98 13.82
C LYS A 116 -6.98 8.22 14.89
N LYS A 117 -6.06 7.28 15.11
CA LYS A 117 -4.94 7.46 16.05
C LYS A 117 -4.04 8.62 15.64
N ASN A 118 -3.69 8.72 14.36
CA ASN A 118 -2.90 9.82 13.82
C ASN A 118 -3.62 11.17 13.96
N PHE A 119 -4.94 11.20 13.71
CA PHE A 119 -5.77 12.40 13.89
C PHE A 119 -5.84 12.85 15.36
N ASN A 120 -6.00 11.92 16.30
CA ASN A 120 -6.02 12.22 17.73
C ASN A 120 -4.65 12.69 18.25
N LYS A 121 -3.55 12.10 17.74
CA LYS A 121 -2.17 12.57 18.04
C LYS A 121 -1.96 14.02 17.58
N PHE A 122 -2.47 14.36 16.39
CA PHE A 122 -2.42 15.73 15.87
C PHE A 122 -3.21 16.72 16.73
N LYS A 123 -4.43 16.38 17.17
CA LYS A 123 -5.22 17.21 18.10
C LYS A 123 -4.57 17.36 19.48
N GLY A 124 -3.99 16.29 20.01
CA GLY A 124 -3.25 16.32 21.28
C GLY A 124 -2.06 17.26 21.21
N ALA A 125 -1.26 17.18 20.14
CA ALA A 125 -0.10 18.06 19.94
C ALA A 125 -0.47 19.55 19.76
N GLN A 126 -1.66 19.87 19.24
CA GLN A 126 -2.14 21.26 19.15
C GLN A 126 -2.69 21.80 20.48
N ASN A 127 -3.26 20.94 21.32
CA ASN A 127 -3.77 21.33 22.64
C ASN A 127 -2.66 21.48 23.69
N GLU A 128 -1.44 20.98 23.43
CA GLU A 128 -0.27 21.09 24.31
C GLU A 128 0.60 22.33 24.02
N VAL A 129 0.29 23.11 22.97
CA VAL A 129 0.97 24.39 22.71
C VAL A 129 0.37 25.46 23.63
N HIS A 130 0.84 25.52 24.87
CA HIS A 130 0.41 26.53 25.84
C HIS A 130 0.81 27.95 25.36
N PRO A 131 -0.11 28.95 25.37
CA PRO A 131 0.17 30.32 24.91
C PRO A 131 1.29 31.08 25.62
N SER A 132 1.90 30.52 26.68
CA SER A 132 2.97 31.20 27.43
C SER A 132 4.29 31.31 26.68
N LEU A 133 4.44 30.72 25.48
CA LEU A 133 5.66 30.88 24.67
C LEU A 133 5.69 32.19 23.86
N PHE A 134 4.64 33.02 23.90
CA PHE A 134 4.56 34.31 23.18
C PHE A 134 4.55 35.56 24.07
N LEU A 135 4.74 35.43 25.39
CA LEU A 135 4.94 36.57 26.30
C LEU A 135 6.26 36.40 27.04
N GLY A 136 7.37 36.56 26.30
CA GLY A 136 8.63 37.00 26.86
C GLY A 136 8.67 38.52 26.81
N GLU A 137 8.23 39.17 27.88
CA GLU A 137 8.66 40.54 28.18
C GLU A 137 10.15 40.51 28.57
N GLY A 138 10.89 41.51 28.09
CA GLY A 138 12.30 41.72 28.36
C GLY A 138 12.94 42.58 27.27
#